data_AF-A0A955EIL8-F1
#
_entry.id   AF-A0A955EIL8-F1
#
_cell.length_a   1.000
_cell.length_b   1.000
_cell.length_c   1.000
_cell.angle_alpha   90.00
_cell.angle_beta   90.00
_cell.angle_gamma   90.00
#
_symmetry.space_group_name_H-M   'P 1'
#
loop_
_entity.id
_entity.type
_entity.pdbx_description
1 polymer ?
#
loop_
_entity_poly.entity_id
_entity_poly.type
_entity_poly.pdbx_seq_one_letter_code
_entity_poly.pdbx_strand_id
1 'polypeptide(L)'
;MSDASYELPPLPERDPEGHKGTFGTVAVFGGCAHAGGEAGPGRMMIGAPALAAIAALRAGAGLAHIAAPAPVLATILGVATSATGTPLPVDGEGRVVPHLAAAAFDRVASGADCLAVGPGLGSDEGGRALTVRALAQGETPVVLDADGLNHLAGLPDAHLDIVAPTVLTPHPGEFRRLAEATGVGVRASEDAVGAAGDLARRLGCVVVLKGAKTVVSDGHACWVHAGMNPALATGGSGDVLTGVIAGLVAQFHARGIRIPGREQGLPLLACSCWGVRLHAAAGALWAEAHAGRAGLLAQELADLVPAARDRLSP
;
A
#
# COMPACT_ATOMS: atom_id res chain seq x y z
N MET A 1 -1.09 13.41 -21.33
CA MET A 1 -0.06 14.38 -20.92
C MET A 1 -0.34 14.73 -19.47
N SER A 2 0.59 14.43 -18.56
CA SER A 2 0.45 14.70 -17.12
C SER A 2 0.74 16.17 -16.87
N ASP A 3 -0.22 16.89 -16.31
CA ASP A 3 -0.09 18.29 -15.91
C ASP A 3 0.20 18.30 -14.40
N ALA A 4 1.49 18.33 -14.03
CA ALA A 4 2.07 18.77 -12.75
C ALA A 4 3.58 18.44 -12.69
N SER A 5 4.32 19.27 -11.95
CA SER A 5 5.77 19.57 -11.97
C SER A 5 6.80 18.44 -11.78
N TYR A 6 6.39 17.17 -11.68
CA TYR A 6 7.32 16.07 -11.38
C TYR A 6 7.61 15.19 -12.60
N GLU A 7 8.87 15.21 -13.05
CA GLU A 7 9.39 14.28 -14.05
C GLU A 7 9.68 12.93 -13.40
N LEU A 8 8.91 11.91 -13.76
CA LEU A 8 9.05 10.56 -13.19
C LEU A 8 10.35 9.91 -13.71
N PRO A 9 11.35 9.63 -12.84
CA PRO A 9 12.57 8.96 -13.26
C PRO A 9 12.29 7.54 -13.81
N PRO A 10 13.16 7.00 -14.67
CA PRO A 10 13.00 5.64 -15.18
C PRO A 10 13.00 4.61 -14.04
N LEU A 11 12.21 3.56 -14.22
CA LEU A 11 12.18 2.40 -13.33
C LEU A 11 13.51 1.64 -13.48
N PRO A 12 14.22 1.32 -12.39
CA PRO A 12 15.44 0.54 -12.49
C PRO A 12 15.20 -0.86 -13.05
N GLU A 13 16.16 -1.35 -13.83
CA GLU A 13 16.15 -2.72 -14.31
C GLU A 13 16.33 -3.72 -13.17
N ARG A 14 15.86 -4.95 -13.41
CA ARG A 14 16.08 -6.05 -12.48
C ARG A 14 17.48 -6.61 -12.70
N ASP A 15 18.31 -6.59 -11.66
CA ASP A 15 19.63 -7.20 -11.69
C ASP A 15 19.55 -8.70 -12.03
N PRO A 16 20.15 -9.17 -13.14
CA PRO A 16 20.11 -10.58 -13.53
C PRO A 16 20.85 -11.51 -12.56
N GLU A 17 21.83 -10.99 -11.81
CA GLU A 17 22.59 -11.75 -10.81
C GLU A 17 21.94 -11.67 -9.41
N GLY A 18 20.81 -10.95 -9.29
CA GLY A 18 20.11 -10.75 -8.04
C GLY A 18 19.39 -12.01 -7.55
N HIS A 19 19.41 -12.24 -6.23
CA HIS A 19 18.64 -13.29 -5.57
C HIS A 19 17.38 -12.71 -4.91
N LYS A 20 16.50 -13.58 -4.37
CA LYS A 20 15.27 -13.15 -3.66
C LYS A 20 15.52 -12.13 -2.54
N GLY A 21 16.71 -12.16 -1.94
CA GLY A 21 17.13 -11.18 -0.96
C GLY A 21 17.31 -9.82 -1.64
N THR A 22 18.07 -9.72 -2.74
CA THR A 22 18.34 -8.49 -3.49
C THR A 22 17.10 -7.62 -3.70
N PHE A 23 15.97 -8.23 -4.06
CA PHE A 23 14.73 -7.53 -4.43
C PHE A 23 13.81 -7.19 -3.25
N GLY A 24 14.31 -7.32 -2.03
CA GLY A 24 13.63 -6.86 -0.82
C GLY A 24 12.48 -7.74 -0.36
N THR A 25 12.06 -7.49 0.87
CA THR A 25 10.98 -8.18 1.57
C THR A 25 9.86 -7.19 1.89
N VAL A 26 8.63 -7.51 1.48
CA VAL A 26 7.44 -6.77 1.89
C VAL A 26 6.74 -7.53 3.02
N ALA A 27 6.48 -6.85 4.14
CA ALA A 27 5.64 -7.39 5.21
C ALA A 27 4.25 -6.74 5.18
N VAL A 28 3.21 -7.55 5.02
CA VAL A 28 1.82 -7.13 5.02
C VAL A 28 1.21 -7.37 6.40
N PHE A 29 0.80 -6.31 7.09
CA PHE A 29 0.00 -6.38 8.31
C PHE A 29 -1.45 -6.07 7.99
N GLY A 30 -2.28 -7.10 8.02
CA GLY A 30 -3.66 -7.00 7.56
C GLY A 30 -4.49 -8.24 7.87
N GLY A 31 -5.73 -8.22 7.39
CA GLY A 31 -6.72 -9.24 7.67
C GLY A 31 -7.34 -9.15 9.06
N CYS A 32 -8.62 -9.49 9.14
CA CYS A 32 -9.37 -9.55 10.39
C CYS A 32 -10.21 -10.84 10.42
N ALA A 33 -10.22 -11.50 11.59
CA ALA A 33 -11.12 -12.63 11.86
C ALA A 33 -12.52 -12.13 12.28
N HIS A 34 -12.59 -10.89 12.78
CA HIS A 34 -13.82 -10.24 13.21
C HIS A 34 -13.72 -8.74 12.97
N ALA A 35 -14.40 -8.22 11.94
CA ALA A 35 -14.54 -6.78 11.78
C ALA A 35 -15.65 -6.23 12.68
N GLY A 36 -15.37 -5.11 13.36
CA GLY A 36 -16.38 -4.21 13.93
C GLY A 36 -16.57 -2.96 13.05
N GLY A 37 -17.47 -2.06 13.46
CA GLY A 37 -17.66 -0.75 12.81
C GLY A 37 -18.58 -0.77 11.58
N GLU A 38 -18.38 0.18 10.65
CA GLU A 38 -19.22 0.38 9.46
C GLU A 38 -19.29 -0.84 8.52
N ALA A 39 -18.30 -1.73 8.57
CA ALA A 39 -18.26 -2.96 7.79
C ALA A 39 -19.27 -4.03 8.25
N GLY A 40 -19.92 -3.81 9.41
CA GLY A 40 -20.86 -4.73 10.05
C GLY A 40 -20.16 -5.78 10.93
N PRO A 41 -20.85 -6.27 11.99
CA PRO A 41 -20.25 -7.23 12.92
C PRO A 41 -19.92 -8.56 12.22
N GLY A 42 -18.75 -9.12 12.53
CA GLY A 42 -18.38 -10.48 12.12
C GLY A 42 -17.92 -10.65 10.67
N ARG A 43 -17.62 -9.56 9.94
CA ARG A 43 -17.05 -9.66 8.59
C ARG A 43 -15.57 -10.05 8.66
N MET A 44 -15.18 -11.04 7.86
CA MET A 44 -13.78 -11.43 7.69
C MET A 44 -13.21 -10.78 6.43
N MET A 45 -11.96 -10.29 6.50
CA MET A 45 -11.29 -9.60 5.39
C MET A 45 -9.97 -10.28 5.03
N ILE A 46 -10.05 -11.57 4.69
CA ILE A 46 -8.87 -12.41 4.38
C ILE A 46 -8.27 -12.14 2.99
N GLY A 47 -9.06 -11.63 2.04
CA GLY A 47 -8.63 -11.42 0.66
C GLY A 47 -7.67 -10.24 0.51
N ALA A 48 -7.90 -9.17 1.28
CA ALA A 48 -7.12 -7.93 1.21
C ALA A 48 -5.60 -8.13 1.45
N PRO A 49 -5.16 -8.75 2.57
CA PRO A 49 -3.72 -8.99 2.77
C PRO A 49 -3.13 -9.97 1.75
N ALA A 50 -3.91 -10.95 1.27
CA ALA A 50 -3.45 -11.87 0.22
C ALA A 50 -3.21 -11.14 -1.11
N LEU A 51 -4.13 -10.29 -1.54
CA LEU A 51 -4.01 -9.49 -2.75
C LEU A 51 -2.82 -8.53 -2.68
N ALA A 52 -2.62 -7.85 -1.56
CA ALA A 52 -1.45 -6.98 -1.36
C ALA A 52 -0.13 -7.77 -1.43
N ALA A 53 -0.05 -8.94 -0.80
CA ALA A 53 1.16 -9.78 -0.85
C ALA A 53 1.45 -10.30 -2.27
N ILE A 54 0.43 -10.79 -2.98
CA ILE A 54 0.55 -11.25 -4.36
C ILE A 54 1.00 -10.10 -5.27
N ALA A 55 0.38 -8.93 -5.14
CA ALA A 55 0.71 -7.77 -5.94
C ALA A 55 2.14 -7.26 -5.68
N ALA A 56 2.63 -7.33 -4.43
CA ALA A 56 4.01 -7.01 -4.11
C ALA A 56 5.01 -7.93 -4.83
N LEU A 57 4.75 -9.25 -4.81
CA LEU A 57 5.55 -10.23 -5.55
C LEU A 57 5.48 -9.99 -7.06
N ARG A 58 4.29 -9.71 -7.59
CA ARG A 58 4.07 -9.40 -9.02
C ARG A 58 4.77 -8.10 -9.45
N ALA A 59 4.90 -7.13 -8.56
CA ALA A 59 5.70 -5.92 -8.79
C ALA A 59 7.22 -6.15 -8.76
N GLY A 60 7.66 -7.34 -8.33
CA GLY A 60 9.05 -7.78 -8.37
C GLY A 60 9.72 -7.90 -7.00
N ALA A 61 9.01 -7.69 -5.89
CA ALA A 61 9.54 -7.95 -4.56
C ALA A 61 10.04 -9.39 -4.47
N GLY A 62 11.18 -9.59 -3.82
CA GLY A 62 11.79 -10.91 -3.75
C GLY A 62 11.11 -11.84 -2.75
N LEU A 63 10.54 -11.26 -1.68
CA LEU A 63 9.83 -11.98 -0.63
C LEU A 63 8.58 -11.19 -0.20
N ALA A 64 7.53 -11.93 0.16
CA ALA A 64 6.36 -11.39 0.86
C ALA A 64 6.09 -12.19 2.14
N HIS A 65 5.77 -11.47 3.21
CA HIS A 65 5.45 -12.03 4.51
C HIS A 65 4.14 -11.43 5.01
N ILE A 66 3.22 -12.26 5.51
CA ILE A 66 1.91 -11.82 5.99
C ILE A 66 1.84 -12.01 7.50
N ALA A 67 1.62 -10.93 8.24
CA ALA A 67 1.28 -10.97 9.65
C ALA A 67 -0.22 -10.69 9.80
N ALA A 68 -0.96 -11.70 10.25
CA ALA A 68 -2.42 -11.66 10.33
C ALA A 68 -2.91 -12.38 11.60
N PRO A 69 -4.17 -12.13 12.05
CA PRO A 69 -4.73 -12.83 13.21
C PRO A 69 -4.64 -14.36 13.03
N ALA A 70 -4.18 -15.05 14.08
CA ALA A 70 -3.88 -16.48 14.03
C ALA A 70 -5.01 -17.35 13.41
N PRO A 71 -6.32 -17.14 13.71
CA PRO A 71 -7.39 -17.97 13.16
C PRO A 71 -7.56 -17.90 11.64
N VAL A 72 -7.13 -16.81 11.01
CA VAL A 72 -7.33 -16.60 9.56
C VAL A 72 -6.06 -16.75 8.73
N LEU A 73 -4.88 -16.79 9.36
CA LEU A 73 -3.61 -16.82 8.64
C LEU A 73 -3.50 -17.98 7.65
N ALA A 74 -3.86 -19.20 8.03
CA ALA A 74 -3.77 -20.36 7.16
C ALA A 74 -4.64 -20.21 5.90
N THR A 75 -5.83 -19.63 6.04
CA THR A 75 -6.73 -19.35 4.92
C THR A 75 -6.14 -18.30 3.99
N ILE A 76 -5.54 -17.25 4.53
CA ILE A 76 -4.86 -16.20 3.75
C ILE A 76 -3.69 -16.80 2.96
N LEU A 77 -2.85 -17.62 3.59
CA LEU A 77 -1.72 -18.30 2.94
C LEU A 77 -2.16 -19.32 1.89
N GLY A 78 -3.36 -19.89 2.02
CA GLY A 78 -3.97 -20.72 0.98
C GLY A 78 -4.26 -19.97 -0.32
N VAL A 79 -4.46 -18.64 -0.25
CA VAL A 79 -4.62 -17.77 -1.43
C VAL A 79 -3.26 -17.25 -1.90
N ALA A 80 -2.42 -16.76 -0.98
CA ALA A 80 -1.10 -16.21 -1.27
C ALA A 80 0.01 -17.25 -1.03
N THR A 81 0.02 -18.32 -1.82
CA THR A 81 0.89 -19.49 -1.60
C THR A 81 2.39 -19.22 -1.71
N SER A 82 2.78 -18.13 -2.36
CA SER A 82 4.19 -17.69 -2.46
C SER A 82 4.63 -16.79 -1.29
N ALA A 83 3.73 -16.46 -0.37
CA ALA A 83 4.04 -15.70 0.84
C ALA A 83 4.32 -16.64 2.02
N THR A 84 5.08 -16.13 2.99
CA THR A 84 5.23 -16.74 4.32
C THR A 84 4.35 -16.00 5.31
N GLY A 85 4.17 -16.50 6.53
CA GLY A 85 3.33 -15.79 7.49
C GLY A 85 3.66 -15.99 8.97
N THR A 86 3.26 -15.00 9.76
CA THR A 86 3.38 -14.98 11.23
C THR A 86 1.99 -14.81 11.85
N PRO A 87 1.56 -15.72 12.74
CA PRO A 87 0.27 -15.58 13.41
C PRO A 87 0.36 -14.50 14.49
N LEU A 88 -0.59 -13.57 14.47
CA LEU A 88 -0.76 -12.58 15.54
C LEU A 88 -1.70 -13.14 16.61
N PRO A 89 -1.32 -13.07 17.90
CA PRO A 89 -2.18 -13.50 19.01
C PRO A 89 -3.51 -12.75 19.05
N VAL A 90 -4.59 -13.47 19.36
CA VAL A 90 -5.95 -12.92 19.42
C VAL A 90 -6.65 -13.20 20.74
N ASP A 91 -7.71 -12.44 21.04
CA ASP A 91 -8.64 -12.68 22.13
C ASP A 91 -9.71 -13.74 21.77
N GLY A 92 -10.68 -13.95 22.67
CA GLY A 92 -11.77 -14.91 22.46
C GLY A 92 -12.69 -14.56 21.29
N GLU A 93 -12.68 -13.31 20.85
CA GLU A 93 -13.45 -12.79 19.72
C GLU A 93 -12.65 -12.75 18.41
N GLY A 94 -11.37 -13.14 18.44
CA GLY A 94 -10.51 -13.17 17.25
C GLY A 94 -9.87 -11.81 16.90
N ARG A 95 -9.93 -10.82 17.81
CA ARG A 95 -9.27 -9.51 17.66
C ARG A 95 -7.82 -9.61 18.10
N VAL A 96 -6.90 -8.92 17.42
CA VAL A 96 -5.48 -8.96 17.77
C VAL A 96 -5.27 -8.35 19.16
N VAL A 97 -4.51 -9.04 20.03
CA VAL A 97 -4.16 -8.53 21.36
C VAL A 97 -2.85 -7.73 21.28
N PRO A 98 -2.88 -6.39 21.42
CA PRO A 98 -1.73 -5.53 21.09
C PRO A 98 -0.43 -5.90 21.80
N HIS A 99 -0.47 -6.06 23.12
CA HIS A 99 0.71 -6.30 23.93
C HIS A 99 1.32 -7.69 23.70
N LEU A 100 0.51 -8.68 23.32
CA LEU A 100 0.99 -10.02 22.95
C LEU A 100 1.55 -10.05 21.52
N ALA A 101 0.97 -9.25 20.60
CA ALA A 101 1.41 -9.16 19.22
C ALA A 101 2.69 -8.33 19.03
N ALA A 102 3.02 -7.45 19.98
CA ALA A 102 4.15 -6.51 19.90
C ALA A 102 5.48 -7.16 19.47
N ALA A 103 5.90 -8.23 20.15
CA ALA A 103 7.16 -8.90 19.83
C ALA A 103 7.14 -9.62 18.47
N ALA A 104 5.98 -10.11 18.04
CA ALA A 104 5.83 -10.71 16.71
C ALA A 104 5.90 -9.63 15.63
N PHE A 105 5.25 -8.48 15.86
CA PHE A 105 5.32 -7.32 14.99
C PHE A 105 6.77 -6.87 14.79
N ASP A 106 7.51 -6.64 15.88
CA ASP A 106 8.89 -6.11 15.77
C ASP A 106 9.81 -7.08 15.01
N ARG A 107 9.67 -8.39 15.24
CA ARG A 107 10.43 -9.39 14.49
C ARG A 107 10.12 -9.33 13.00
N VAL A 108 8.84 -9.27 12.63
CA VAL A 108 8.43 -9.18 11.23
C VAL A 108 8.91 -7.87 10.60
N ALA A 109 8.74 -6.75 11.29
CA ALA A 109 9.16 -5.44 10.81
C ALA A 109 10.68 -5.36 10.61
N SER A 110 11.47 -5.92 11.53
CA SER A 110 12.94 -5.91 11.44
C SER A 110 13.51 -6.70 10.25
N GLY A 111 12.74 -7.65 9.71
CA GLY A 111 13.12 -8.43 8.53
C GLY A 111 12.57 -7.87 7.21
N ALA A 112 11.82 -6.78 7.25
CA ALA A 112 11.15 -6.21 6.10
C ALA A 112 11.85 -4.94 5.58
N ASP A 113 11.83 -4.76 4.28
CA ASP A 113 12.30 -3.54 3.61
C ASP A 113 11.17 -2.55 3.32
N CYS A 114 9.91 -3.00 3.43
CA CYS A 114 8.72 -2.15 3.39
C CYS A 114 7.58 -2.83 4.14
N LEU A 115 6.81 -2.07 4.91
CA LEU A 115 5.57 -2.52 5.51
C LEU A 115 4.39 -2.07 4.66
N ALA A 116 3.43 -2.95 4.43
CA ALA A 116 2.10 -2.61 3.90
C ALA A 116 1.08 -2.84 5.02
N VAL A 117 0.44 -1.79 5.51
CA VAL A 117 -0.42 -1.86 6.70
C VAL A 117 -1.81 -1.35 6.37
N GLY A 118 -2.82 -2.07 6.83
CA GLY A 118 -4.22 -1.66 6.70
C GLY A 118 -5.12 -2.51 5.79
N PRO A 119 -4.64 -3.24 4.76
CA PRO A 119 -5.50 -4.13 3.96
C PRO A 119 -6.28 -5.13 4.82
N GLY A 120 -7.57 -4.85 5.02
CA GLY A 120 -8.48 -5.66 5.82
C GLY A 120 -8.13 -5.74 7.31
N LEU A 121 -7.45 -4.75 7.88
CA LEU A 121 -6.99 -4.77 9.29
C LEU A 121 -8.15 -4.71 10.30
N GLY A 122 -9.34 -4.26 9.88
CA GLY A 122 -10.49 -4.04 10.76
C GLY A 122 -10.39 -2.71 11.51
N SER A 123 -11.37 -2.42 12.36
CA SER A 123 -11.49 -1.13 13.07
C SER A 123 -11.24 -1.25 14.58
N ASP A 124 -10.74 -2.40 15.05
CA ASP A 124 -10.54 -2.66 16.47
C ASP A 124 -9.22 -2.08 17.02
N GLU A 125 -9.06 -2.18 18.34
CA GLU A 125 -7.89 -1.69 19.07
C GLU A 125 -6.59 -2.40 18.67
N GLY A 126 -6.68 -3.68 18.27
CA GLY A 126 -5.58 -4.45 17.72
C GLY A 126 -5.06 -3.82 16.44
N GLY A 127 -5.95 -3.58 15.48
CA GLY A 127 -5.61 -2.91 14.23
C GLY A 127 -5.04 -1.51 14.44
N ARG A 128 -5.61 -0.74 15.37
CA ARG A 128 -5.12 0.60 15.74
C ARG A 128 -3.70 0.53 16.29
N ALA A 129 -3.43 -0.39 17.21
CA ALA A 129 -2.11 -0.53 17.82
C ALA A 129 -1.04 -0.99 16.82
N LEU A 130 -1.38 -1.90 15.89
CA LEU A 130 -0.48 -2.31 14.81
C LEU A 130 -0.16 -1.14 13.88
N THR A 131 -1.16 -0.29 13.57
CA THR A 131 -0.97 0.91 12.75
C THR A 131 -0.01 1.90 13.42
N VAL A 132 -0.25 2.26 14.68
CA VAL A 132 0.64 3.15 15.45
C VAL A 132 2.06 2.59 15.51
N ARG A 133 2.19 1.28 15.77
CA ARG A 133 3.50 0.62 15.85
C ARG A 133 4.24 0.64 14.52
N ALA A 134 3.53 0.54 13.40
CA ALA A 134 4.10 0.67 12.06
C ALA A 134 4.59 2.10 11.77
N LEU A 135 3.78 3.11 12.10
CA LEU A 135 4.14 4.51 11.90
C LEU A 135 5.30 4.98 12.79
N ALA A 136 5.49 4.32 13.93
CA ALA A 136 6.63 4.53 14.82
C ALA A 136 7.91 3.79 14.39
N GLN A 137 7.91 3.04 13.28
CA GLN A 137 9.15 2.45 12.77
C GLN A 137 10.09 3.57 12.31
N GLY A 138 11.35 3.52 12.73
CA GLY A 138 12.31 4.59 12.42
C GLY A 138 12.56 4.72 10.91
N GLU A 139 13.33 3.79 10.35
CA GLU A 139 13.77 3.88 8.95
C GLU A 139 12.95 3.00 8.00
N THR A 140 12.18 2.03 8.51
CA THR A 140 11.43 1.09 7.67
C THR A 140 10.23 1.80 7.04
N PRO A 141 10.17 1.91 5.70
CA PRO A 141 9.07 2.58 5.02
C PRO A 141 7.74 1.87 5.21
N VAL A 142 6.65 2.64 5.22
CA VAL A 142 5.27 2.15 5.38
C VAL A 142 4.40 2.62 4.23
N VAL A 143 3.68 1.69 3.59
CA VAL A 143 2.53 1.99 2.75
C VAL A 143 1.28 1.73 3.58
N LEU A 144 0.55 2.79 3.93
CA LEU A 144 -0.64 2.75 4.76
C LEU A 144 -1.89 2.93 3.88
N ASP A 145 -2.81 1.96 3.94
CA ASP A 145 -4.04 1.96 3.14
C ASP A 145 -5.26 1.59 3.99
N ALA A 146 -6.46 1.79 3.45
CA ALA A 146 -7.71 1.25 3.97
C ALA A 146 -7.92 1.48 5.48
N ASP A 147 -8.04 0.42 6.27
CA ASP A 147 -8.29 0.51 7.70
C ASP A 147 -7.15 1.19 8.47
N GLY A 148 -5.91 1.08 7.98
CA GLY A 148 -4.77 1.81 8.54
C GLY A 148 -4.95 3.33 8.43
N LEU A 149 -5.51 3.81 7.31
CA LEU A 149 -5.84 5.24 7.14
C LEU A 149 -6.99 5.65 8.05
N ASN A 150 -7.98 4.79 8.27
CA ASN A 150 -9.07 5.05 9.22
C ASN A 150 -8.56 5.14 10.66
N HIS A 151 -7.63 4.26 11.05
CA HIS A 151 -6.98 4.33 12.35
C HIS A 151 -6.18 5.62 12.51
N LEU A 152 -5.39 6.00 11.49
CA LEU A 152 -4.64 7.25 11.50
C LEU A 152 -5.55 8.48 11.67
N ALA A 153 -6.69 8.52 10.96
CA ALA A 153 -7.68 9.59 11.11
C ALA A 153 -8.32 9.63 12.52
N GLY A 154 -8.29 8.52 13.26
CA GLY A 154 -8.77 8.44 14.65
C GLY A 154 -7.72 8.82 15.70
N LEU A 155 -6.45 9.06 15.31
CA LEU A 155 -5.40 9.45 16.24
C LEU A 155 -5.43 10.96 16.50
N PRO A 156 -5.48 11.40 17.77
CA PRO A 156 -5.20 12.79 18.12
C PRO A 156 -3.81 13.17 17.64
N ASP A 157 -3.67 14.35 17.03
CA ASP A 157 -2.37 14.87 16.58
C ASP A 157 -1.59 13.90 15.66
N ALA A 158 -2.29 13.10 14.85
CA ALA A 158 -1.75 12.07 13.94
C ALA A 158 -0.38 12.34 13.27
N HIS A 159 -0.11 13.59 12.88
CA HIS A 159 1.18 14.04 12.35
C HIS A 159 2.39 13.78 13.27
N LEU A 160 2.22 13.74 14.58
CA LEU A 160 3.29 13.50 15.56
C LEU A 160 3.66 12.01 15.66
N ASP A 161 2.76 11.12 15.25
CA ASP A 161 2.94 9.67 15.35
C ASP A 161 3.61 9.05 14.11
N ILE A 162 3.81 9.84 13.05
CA ILE A 162 4.45 9.40 11.80
C ILE A 162 5.95 9.68 11.87
N VAL A 163 6.71 8.67 12.30
CA VAL A 163 8.18 8.68 12.27
C VAL A 163 8.69 8.02 11.00
N ALA A 164 8.03 6.95 10.56
CA ALA A 164 8.41 6.17 9.39
C ALA A 164 8.28 6.96 8.08
N PRO A 165 9.17 6.72 7.08
CA PRO A 165 8.94 7.16 5.71
C PRO A 165 7.62 6.56 5.17
N THR A 166 6.59 7.38 5.01
CA THR A 166 5.23 6.88 4.83
C THR A 166 4.61 7.29 3.49
N VAL A 167 3.93 6.34 2.84
CA VAL A 167 3.01 6.55 1.71
C VAL A 167 1.59 6.29 2.19
N LEU A 168 0.69 7.25 2.02
CA LEU A 168 -0.74 7.12 2.27
C LEU A 168 -1.47 6.94 0.94
N THR A 169 -2.41 6.01 0.85
CA THR A 169 -3.16 5.74 -0.39
C THR A 169 -4.66 6.02 -0.29
N PRO A 170 -5.12 7.18 0.20
CA PRO A 170 -6.54 7.41 0.46
C PRO A 170 -7.38 7.47 -0.83
N HIS A 171 -8.55 6.86 -0.81
CA HIS A 171 -9.65 7.23 -1.71
C HIS A 171 -10.34 8.51 -1.20
N PRO A 172 -11.25 9.16 -1.97
CA PRO A 172 -11.80 10.47 -1.58
C PRO A 172 -12.51 10.49 -0.20
N GLY A 173 -13.19 9.41 0.18
CA GLY A 173 -13.76 9.25 1.53
C GLY A 173 -12.73 9.17 2.66
N GLU A 174 -11.68 8.35 2.53
CA GLU A 174 -10.57 8.27 3.49
C GLU A 174 -9.82 9.60 3.59
N PHE A 175 -9.59 10.25 2.43
CA PHE A 175 -8.97 11.58 2.39
C PHE A 175 -9.75 12.59 3.21
N ARG A 176 -11.09 12.63 3.06
CA ARG A 176 -11.94 13.57 3.81
C ARG A 176 -11.77 13.37 5.32
N ARG A 177 -11.79 12.12 5.79
CA ARG A 177 -11.60 11.80 7.21
C ARG A 177 -10.24 12.26 7.72
N LEU A 178 -9.17 12.00 6.96
CA LEU A 178 -7.81 12.45 7.30
C LEU A 178 -7.68 13.97 7.29
N ALA A 179 -8.26 14.64 6.30
CA ALA A 179 -8.22 16.09 6.17
C ALA A 179 -8.96 16.75 7.35
N GLU A 180 -10.14 16.25 7.71
CA GLU A 180 -10.90 16.70 8.89
C GLU A 180 -10.09 16.48 10.18
N ALA A 181 -9.51 15.30 10.37
CA ALA A 181 -8.72 14.96 11.55
C ALA A 181 -7.45 15.80 11.70
N THR A 182 -6.88 16.27 10.59
CA THR A 182 -5.61 17.01 10.57
C THR A 182 -5.77 18.52 10.39
N GLY A 183 -7.00 19.01 10.21
CA GLY A 183 -7.31 20.42 9.97
C GLY A 183 -6.97 20.92 8.56
N VAL A 184 -6.82 20.03 7.58
CA VAL A 184 -6.59 20.38 6.17
C VAL A 184 -7.92 20.68 5.50
N GLY A 185 -7.99 21.78 4.74
CA GLY A 185 -9.21 22.20 4.04
C GLY A 185 -9.68 21.18 3.01
N VAL A 186 -10.94 20.76 3.09
CA VAL A 186 -11.52 19.75 2.19
C VAL A 186 -11.98 20.42 0.89
N ARG A 187 -11.07 20.61 -0.06
CA ARG A 187 -11.40 21.00 -1.46
C ARG A 187 -11.03 19.93 -2.49
N ALA A 188 -10.93 18.67 -2.09
CA ALA A 188 -10.45 17.58 -2.96
C ALA A 188 -11.27 17.35 -4.25
N SER A 189 -12.57 17.69 -4.26
CA SER A 189 -13.41 17.59 -5.47
C SER A 189 -13.23 18.73 -6.46
N GLU A 190 -12.71 19.87 -6.00
CA GLU A 190 -12.51 21.08 -6.80
C GLU A 190 -11.03 21.25 -7.22
N ASP A 191 -10.11 20.85 -6.33
CA ASP A 191 -8.67 20.86 -6.53
C ASP A 191 -8.01 19.65 -5.83
N ALA A 192 -7.97 18.51 -6.52
CA ALA A 192 -7.32 17.30 -6.02
C ALA A 192 -5.79 17.45 -5.88
N VAL A 193 -5.17 18.35 -6.66
CA VAL A 193 -3.72 18.59 -6.64
C VAL A 193 -3.33 19.35 -5.36
N GLY A 194 -3.99 20.47 -5.09
CA GLY A 194 -3.81 21.23 -3.86
C GLY A 194 -4.14 20.39 -2.62
N ALA A 195 -5.24 19.65 -2.65
CA ALA A 195 -5.67 18.81 -1.54
C ALA A 195 -4.65 17.71 -1.17
N ALA A 196 -4.12 16.99 -2.17
CA ALA A 196 -3.08 15.98 -1.93
C ALA A 196 -1.79 16.61 -1.39
N GLY A 197 -1.37 17.74 -1.96
CA GLY A 197 -0.18 18.47 -1.52
C GLY A 197 -0.30 19.03 -0.10
N ASP A 198 -1.46 19.55 0.28
CA ASP A 198 -1.70 20.09 1.62
C ASP A 198 -1.69 18.99 2.68
N LEU A 199 -2.33 17.85 2.41
CA LEU A 199 -2.30 16.71 3.33
C LEU A 199 -0.89 16.12 3.45
N ALA A 200 -0.17 15.99 2.32
CA ALA A 200 1.21 15.52 2.31
C ALA A 200 2.14 16.43 3.13
N ARG A 201 2.03 17.75 2.98
CA ARG A 201 2.78 18.72 3.81
C ARG A 201 2.41 18.63 5.29
N ARG A 202 1.12 18.50 5.58
CA ARG A 202 0.63 18.44 6.96
C ARG A 202 1.14 17.22 7.72
N LEU A 203 1.19 16.07 7.05
CA LEU A 203 1.56 14.79 7.64
C LEU A 203 3.02 14.38 7.40
N GLY A 204 3.79 15.14 6.61
CA GLY A 204 5.19 14.81 6.30
C GLY A 204 5.34 13.50 5.51
N CYS A 205 4.40 13.20 4.61
CA CYS A 205 4.31 11.90 3.93
C CYS A 205 4.06 12.07 2.42
N VAL A 206 4.12 10.97 1.67
CA VAL A 206 3.62 10.92 0.29
C VAL A 206 2.14 10.54 0.30
N VAL A 207 1.30 11.31 -0.39
CA VAL A 207 -0.13 11.03 -0.55
C VAL A 207 -0.43 10.62 -1.98
N VAL A 208 -1.01 9.44 -2.14
CA VAL A 208 -1.59 8.90 -3.39
C VAL A 208 -3.11 9.04 -3.27
N LEU A 209 -3.64 10.19 -3.68
CA LEU A 209 -5.07 10.45 -3.68
C LEU A 209 -5.74 9.74 -4.87
N LYS A 210 -6.39 8.60 -4.58
CA LYS A 210 -7.03 7.73 -5.59
C LYS A 210 -8.26 8.42 -6.19
N GLY A 211 -8.47 8.24 -7.49
CA GLY A 211 -9.61 8.76 -8.23
C GLY A 211 -9.48 8.53 -9.73
N ALA A 212 -10.44 9.01 -10.52
CA ALA A 212 -10.38 8.91 -11.99
C ALA A 212 -9.12 9.58 -12.57
N LYS A 213 -8.67 10.65 -11.92
CA LYS A 213 -7.29 11.14 -12.02
C LYS A 213 -6.65 10.90 -10.66
N THR A 214 -5.63 10.06 -10.61
CA THR A 214 -4.91 9.81 -9.36
C THR A 214 -3.79 10.84 -9.22
N VAL A 215 -3.72 11.49 -8.06
CA VAL A 215 -2.73 12.52 -7.74
C VAL A 215 -1.74 11.93 -6.74
N VAL A 216 -0.44 12.10 -6.99
CA VAL A 216 0.62 11.69 -6.07
C VAL A 216 1.44 12.92 -5.69
N SER A 217 1.57 13.22 -4.40
CA SER A 217 2.34 14.37 -3.92
C SER A 217 3.08 14.06 -2.63
N ASP A 218 4.29 14.60 -2.47
CA ASP A 218 5.06 14.63 -1.22
C ASP A 218 4.94 16.00 -0.51
N GLY A 219 4.01 16.83 -0.96
CA GLY A 219 3.79 18.18 -0.46
C GLY A 219 4.63 19.26 -1.14
N HIS A 220 5.70 18.89 -1.84
CA HIS A 220 6.57 19.80 -2.57
C HIS A 220 6.42 19.63 -4.08
N ALA A 221 6.47 18.38 -4.55
CA ALA A 221 6.24 18.00 -5.93
C ALA A 221 4.91 17.25 -6.06
N CYS A 222 4.38 17.24 -7.29
CA CYS A 222 3.12 16.58 -7.60
C CYS A 222 3.19 15.94 -8.97
N TRP A 223 2.60 14.75 -9.08
CA TRP A 223 2.43 14.00 -10.31
C TRP A 223 0.97 13.57 -10.46
N VAL A 224 0.44 13.67 -11.68
CA VAL A 224 -0.97 13.35 -11.96
C VAL A 224 -1.07 12.27 -13.03
N HIS A 225 -1.76 11.18 -12.71
CA HIS A 225 -2.11 10.13 -13.64
C HIS A 225 -3.57 10.22 -14.08
N ALA A 226 -3.80 10.50 -15.36
CA ALA A 226 -5.15 10.59 -15.94
C ALA A 226 -5.61 9.30 -16.66
N GLY A 227 -4.85 8.21 -16.57
CA GLY A 227 -5.08 6.96 -17.32
C GLY A 227 -5.87 5.87 -16.57
N MET A 228 -6.65 6.22 -15.56
CA MET A 228 -7.39 5.22 -14.78
C MET A 228 -8.59 4.69 -15.57
N ASN A 229 -8.70 3.36 -15.66
CA ASN A 229 -9.80 2.67 -16.33
C ASN A 229 -10.98 2.41 -15.38
N PRO A 230 -12.24 2.61 -15.79
CA PRO A 230 -13.42 2.19 -15.04
C PRO A 230 -13.40 0.74 -14.51
N ALA A 231 -12.74 -0.19 -15.20
CA ALA A 231 -12.58 -1.57 -14.75
C ALA A 231 -11.89 -1.69 -13.38
N LEU A 232 -11.09 -0.69 -12.99
CA LEU A 232 -10.41 -0.63 -11.70
C LEU A 232 -11.35 -0.31 -10.53
N ALA A 233 -12.60 0.10 -10.80
CA ALA A 233 -13.62 0.33 -9.79
C ALA A 233 -14.24 -0.98 -9.28
N THR A 234 -13.38 -1.87 -8.77
CA THR A 234 -13.71 -3.19 -8.23
C THR A 234 -13.12 -3.35 -6.83
N GLY A 235 -13.75 -4.16 -5.99
CA GLY A 235 -13.23 -4.47 -4.65
C GLY A 235 -11.86 -5.13 -4.75
N GLY A 236 -10.91 -4.69 -3.92
CA GLY A 236 -9.56 -5.23 -3.87
C GLY A 236 -8.55 -4.59 -4.83
N SER A 237 -8.95 -3.70 -5.76
CA SER A 237 -7.98 -2.99 -6.60
C SER A 237 -7.05 -2.09 -5.78
N GLY A 238 -7.57 -1.48 -4.71
CA GLY A 238 -6.76 -0.74 -3.73
C GLY A 238 -5.69 -1.60 -3.06
N ASP A 239 -6.04 -2.82 -2.63
CA ASP A 239 -5.10 -3.76 -2.03
C ASP A 239 -3.97 -4.13 -3.00
N VAL A 240 -4.30 -4.30 -4.29
CA VAL A 240 -3.32 -4.53 -5.35
C VAL A 240 -2.40 -3.32 -5.50
N LEU A 241 -2.95 -2.10 -5.58
CA LEU A 241 -2.15 -0.87 -5.66
C LEU A 241 -1.17 -0.75 -4.47
N THR A 242 -1.66 -1.02 -3.26
CA THR A 242 -0.87 -1.02 -2.02
C THR A 242 0.28 -2.01 -2.11
N GLY A 243 0.02 -3.24 -2.55
CA GLY A 243 1.04 -4.25 -2.78
C GLY A 243 2.06 -3.84 -3.84
N VAL A 244 1.61 -3.29 -4.98
CA VAL A 244 2.51 -2.83 -6.05
C VAL A 244 3.44 -1.73 -5.53
N ILE A 245 2.92 -0.72 -4.85
CA ILE A 245 3.72 0.37 -4.29
C ILE A 245 4.72 -0.19 -3.28
N ALA A 246 4.28 -1.04 -2.34
CA ALA A 246 5.16 -1.63 -1.32
C ALA A 246 6.29 -2.47 -1.95
N GLY A 247 5.99 -3.22 -3.01
CA GLY A 247 6.99 -3.99 -3.75
C GLY A 247 8.03 -3.12 -4.45
N LEU A 248 7.64 -1.97 -4.98
CA LEU A 248 8.57 -1.00 -5.57
C LEU A 248 9.40 -0.28 -4.50
N VAL A 249 8.80 0.06 -3.36
CA VAL A 249 9.50 0.69 -2.23
C VAL A 249 10.55 -0.27 -1.65
N ALA A 250 10.21 -1.54 -1.45
CA ALA A 250 11.15 -2.56 -0.97
C ALA A 250 12.34 -2.78 -1.92
N GLN A 251 12.09 -2.74 -3.24
CA GLN A 251 13.15 -2.92 -4.26
C GLN A 251 14.04 -1.68 -4.38
N PHE A 252 13.45 -0.49 -4.45
CA PHE A 252 14.15 0.67 -5.01
C PHE A 252 14.34 1.83 -4.03
N HIS A 253 13.51 1.96 -3.00
CA HIS A 253 13.68 3.00 -1.99
C HIS A 253 14.58 2.50 -0.85
N ALA A 254 14.14 1.46 -0.13
CA ALA A 254 14.83 0.95 1.05
C ALA A 254 16.22 0.36 0.74
N ARG A 255 16.42 -0.12 -0.49
CA ARG A 255 17.65 -0.78 -0.94
C ARG A 255 18.43 -0.02 -1.99
N GLY A 256 18.16 1.28 -2.11
CA GLY A 256 18.73 2.19 -3.11
C GLY A 256 20.25 2.17 -3.33
N ILE A 257 21.01 1.53 -2.44
CA ILE A 257 22.47 1.38 -2.47
C ILE A 257 22.92 0.11 -3.24
N ARG A 258 22.02 -0.80 -3.63
CA ARG A 258 22.36 -2.09 -4.28
C ARG A 258 22.10 -2.14 -5.79
N ILE A 259 21.77 -1.00 -6.42
CA ILE A 259 21.50 -0.93 -7.86
C ILE A 259 22.80 -0.51 -8.57
N PRO A 260 23.35 -1.32 -9.50
CA PRO A 260 24.53 -0.93 -10.26
C PRO A 260 24.34 0.44 -10.94
N GLY A 261 25.26 1.37 -10.69
CA GLY A 261 25.23 2.70 -11.32
C GLY A 261 24.30 3.75 -10.68
N ARG A 262 23.69 3.48 -9.52
CA ARG A 262 22.98 4.50 -8.73
C ARG A 262 23.56 4.66 -7.33
N GLU A 263 23.84 5.91 -6.95
CA GLU A 263 24.33 6.26 -5.61
C GLU A 263 23.19 6.38 -4.57
N GLN A 264 21.93 6.52 -5.01
CA GLN A 264 20.75 6.68 -4.15
C GLN A 264 19.53 5.95 -4.73
N GLY A 265 18.64 5.52 -3.83
CA GLY A 265 17.37 4.87 -4.18
C GLY A 265 16.35 5.79 -4.82
N LEU A 266 15.25 5.22 -5.31
CA LEU A 266 14.10 6.00 -5.72
C LEU A 266 13.45 6.68 -4.50
N PRO A 267 13.06 7.96 -4.59
CA PRO A 267 12.20 8.59 -3.60
C PRO A 267 10.87 7.85 -3.49
N LEU A 268 10.23 7.89 -2.32
CA LEU A 268 8.88 7.32 -2.14
C LEU A 268 7.89 7.87 -3.18
N LEU A 269 7.97 9.16 -3.49
CA LEU A 269 7.17 9.78 -4.55
C LEU A 269 7.30 9.05 -5.89
N ALA A 270 8.53 8.73 -6.32
CA ALA A 270 8.77 8.01 -7.57
C ALA A 270 8.23 6.57 -7.53
N CYS A 271 8.45 5.84 -6.42
CA CYS A 271 7.90 4.50 -6.22
C CYS A 271 6.37 4.51 -6.29
N SER A 272 5.72 5.48 -5.64
CA SER A 272 4.26 5.65 -5.66
C SER A 272 3.73 5.99 -7.05
N CYS A 273 4.39 6.90 -7.79
CA CYS A 273 4.02 7.23 -9.17
C CYS A 273 4.12 6.01 -10.10
N TRP A 274 5.21 5.25 -10.01
CA TRP A 274 5.36 4.00 -10.75
C TRP A 274 4.32 2.96 -10.35
N GLY A 275 4.00 2.84 -9.07
CA GLY A 275 2.96 1.91 -8.62
C GLY A 275 1.59 2.23 -9.21
N VAL A 276 1.19 3.50 -9.21
CA VAL A 276 -0.04 3.96 -9.89
C VAL A 276 0.02 3.68 -11.39
N ARG A 277 1.15 3.96 -12.05
CA ARG A 277 1.31 3.76 -13.49
C ARG A 277 1.21 2.28 -13.89
N LEU A 278 1.86 1.38 -13.17
CA LEU A 278 1.81 -0.07 -13.40
C LEU A 278 0.40 -0.61 -13.15
N HIS A 279 -0.24 -0.20 -12.06
CA HIS A 279 -1.61 -0.58 -11.72
C HIS A 279 -2.60 -0.14 -12.82
N ALA A 280 -2.50 1.11 -13.29
CA ALA A 280 -3.34 1.61 -14.38
C ALA A 280 -3.09 0.87 -15.69
N ALA A 281 -1.83 0.60 -16.05
CA ALA A 281 -1.47 -0.13 -17.25
C ALA A 281 -1.93 -1.60 -17.21
N ALA A 282 -1.88 -2.26 -16.06
CA ALA A 282 -2.44 -3.60 -15.88
C ALA A 282 -3.96 -3.62 -16.12
N GLY A 283 -4.69 -2.62 -15.61
CA GLY A 283 -6.12 -2.47 -15.88
C GLY A 283 -6.43 -2.14 -17.35
N ALA A 284 -5.56 -1.39 -18.03
CA ALA A 284 -5.67 -1.13 -19.46
C ALA A 284 -5.48 -2.41 -20.28
N LEU A 285 -4.45 -3.21 -19.97
CA LEU A 285 -4.19 -4.50 -20.61
C LEU A 285 -5.40 -5.44 -20.49
N TRP A 286 -6.00 -5.53 -19.30
CA TRP A 286 -7.19 -6.36 -19.11
C TRP A 286 -8.35 -5.90 -19.99
N ALA A 287 -8.62 -4.60 -20.02
CA ALA A 287 -9.75 -4.07 -20.80
C ALA A 287 -9.53 -4.18 -22.31
N GLU A 288 -8.30 -4.00 -22.78
CA GLU A 288 -7.92 -4.26 -24.18
C GLU A 288 -8.19 -5.72 -24.55
N ALA A 289 -7.81 -6.68 -23.68
CA ALA A 289 -7.98 -8.11 -23.94
C ALA A 289 -9.45 -8.58 -23.90
N HIS A 290 -10.30 -7.94 -23.08
CA HIS A 290 -11.68 -8.39 -22.85
C HIS A 290 -12.76 -7.49 -23.48
N ALA A 291 -12.36 -6.38 -24.12
CA ALA A 291 -13.27 -5.31 -24.55
C ALA A 291 -14.24 -4.85 -23.42
N GLY A 292 -13.80 -4.98 -22.17
CA GLY A 292 -14.62 -4.84 -20.97
C GLY A 292 -14.37 -3.53 -20.22
N ARG A 293 -15.41 -3.01 -19.57
CA ARG A 293 -15.32 -1.81 -18.68
C ARG A 293 -15.69 -2.11 -17.23
N ALA A 294 -16.07 -3.35 -16.94
CA ALA A 294 -16.45 -3.87 -15.64
C ALA A 294 -16.22 -5.38 -15.62
N GLY A 295 -16.10 -5.99 -14.43
CA GLY A 295 -15.91 -7.43 -14.26
C GLY A 295 -14.47 -7.88 -14.02
N LEU A 296 -13.50 -6.95 -14.03
CA LEU A 296 -12.13 -7.22 -13.63
C LEU A 296 -12.08 -7.67 -12.17
N LEU A 297 -11.44 -8.81 -11.91
CA LEU A 297 -11.11 -9.26 -10.57
C LEU A 297 -9.75 -8.69 -10.15
N ALA A 298 -9.61 -8.35 -8.86
CA ALA A 298 -8.36 -7.81 -8.34
C ALA A 298 -7.17 -8.78 -8.51
N GLN A 299 -7.41 -10.08 -8.50
CA GLN A 299 -6.35 -11.06 -8.74
C GLN A 299 -5.86 -11.02 -10.19
N GLU A 300 -6.75 -10.92 -11.19
CA GLU A 300 -6.36 -10.76 -12.60
C GLU A 300 -5.56 -9.47 -12.80
N LEU A 301 -5.94 -8.41 -12.08
CA LEU A 301 -5.20 -7.14 -12.11
C LEU A 301 -3.76 -7.33 -11.60
N ALA A 302 -3.58 -8.02 -10.47
CA ALA A 302 -2.26 -8.33 -9.93
C ALA A 302 -1.43 -9.20 -10.91
N ASP A 303 -2.08 -10.18 -11.56
CA ASP A 303 -1.44 -11.06 -12.54
C ASP A 303 -0.94 -10.33 -13.79
N LEU A 304 -1.54 -9.19 -14.14
CA LEU A 304 -1.16 -8.36 -15.27
C LEU A 304 -0.07 -7.31 -14.95
N VAL A 305 0.32 -7.13 -13.68
CA VAL A 305 1.37 -6.19 -13.28
C VAL A 305 2.72 -6.47 -13.98
N PRO A 306 3.21 -7.72 -14.12
CA PRO A 306 4.45 -8.00 -14.85
C PRO A 306 4.38 -7.58 -16.33
N ALA A 307 3.29 -7.91 -17.03
CA ALA A 307 3.11 -7.52 -18.43
C ALA A 307 3.01 -5.99 -18.58
N ALA A 308 2.37 -5.31 -17.62
CA ALA A 308 2.33 -3.85 -17.58
C ALA A 308 3.73 -3.24 -17.40
N ARG A 309 4.57 -3.87 -16.57
CA ARG A 309 5.96 -3.47 -16.36
C ARG A 309 6.79 -3.64 -17.62
N ASP A 310 6.67 -4.76 -18.32
CA ASP A 310 7.39 -5.02 -19.59
C ASP A 310 6.96 -4.04 -20.69
N ARG A 311 5.66 -3.68 -20.76
CA ARG A 311 5.16 -2.68 -21.72
C ARG A 311 5.68 -1.27 -21.46
N LEU A 312 6.02 -0.94 -20.21
CA LEU A 312 6.41 0.40 -19.79
C LEU A 312 7.92 0.57 -19.59
N SER A 313 8.68 -0.53 -19.55
CA SER A 313 10.14 -0.52 -19.49
C SER A 313 10.65 -0.62 -20.94
N PRO A 314 11.21 0.45 -21.52
CA PRO A 314 11.68 0.46 -22.91
C PRO A 314 12.89 -0.43 -23.14
#